data_AF-X1BCD3-F1
#
_entry.id   AF-X1BCD3-F1
#
_cell.length_a   1.000
_cell.length_b   1.000
_cell.length_c   1.000
_cell.angle_alpha   90.00
_cell.angle_beta   90.00
_cell.angle_gamma   90.00
#
_symmetry.space_group_name_H-M   'P 1'
#
loop_
_entity.id
_entity.type
_entity.pdbx_description
1 polymer ?
#
loop_
_entity_poly.entity_id
_entity_poly.type
_entity_poly.pdbx_seq_one_letter_code
_entity_poly.pdbx_strand_id
1 'polypeptide(L)'
;DSARNERVIITIDTDIGLVKLIQISGTLARRIVPYIKKGDKLKKGEKIGIILFGSRVDIYIPSKKIEYINVKLGDKIRAGEKSIAKIND
;
A
#
# COMPACT_ATOMS: atom_id res chain seq x y z
N ASP A 1 -14.64 1.12 15.38
CA ASP A 1 -13.39 0.60 15.97
C ASP A 1 -12.49 -0.14 14.99
N SER A 2 -11.70 0.60 14.19
CA SER A 2 -10.55 0.01 13.48
C SER A 2 -9.32 -0.15 14.37
N ALA A 3 -9.29 0.47 15.55
CA ALA A 3 -8.16 0.43 16.48
C ALA A 3 -7.72 -0.99 16.85
N ARG A 4 -8.66 -1.93 16.95
CA ARG A 4 -8.42 -3.35 17.30
C ARG A 4 -8.07 -4.25 16.10
N ASN A 5 -8.14 -3.73 14.88
CA ASN A 5 -7.88 -4.52 13.68
C ASN A 5 -6.38 -4.75 13.51
N GLU A 6 -6.02 -5.90 12.94
CA GLU A 6 -4.63 -6.22 12.64
C GLU A 6 -4.07 -5.21 11.65
N ARG A 7 -2.81 -4.83 11.89
CA ARG A 7 -2.07 -3.91 11.03
C ARG A 7 -0.73 -4.51 10.66
N VAL A 8 -0.44 -4.50 9.37
CA VAL A 8 0.90 -4.77 8.86
C VAL A 8 1.42 -3.50 8.21
N ILE A 9 2.57 -3.04 8.69
CA ILE A 9 3.27 -1.86 8.18
C ILE A 9 4.43 -2.35 7.34
N ILE A 10 4.46 -1.92 6.08
CA ILE A 10 5.52 -2.22 5.14
C ILE A 10 6.13 -0.88 4.72
N THR A 11 7.43 -0.73 4.95
CA THR A 11 8.20 0.40 4.43
C THR A 11 9.09 -0.11 3.32
N ILE A 12 8.98 0.50 2.14
CA ILE A 12 9.75 0.17 0.96
C ILE A 12 10.69 1.34 0.69
N ASP A 13 11.98 1.04 0.60
CA ASP A 13 12.97 1.98 0.11
C ASP A 13 12.95 1.96 -1.42
N THR A 14 12.77 3.13 -2.03
CA THR A 14 12.61 3.30 -3.47
C THR A 14 13.45 4.46 -3.97
N ASP A 15 13.62 4.55 -5.28
CA ASP A 15 14.30 5.66 -5.97
C ASP A 15 13.68 7.05 -5.65
N ILE A 16 12.36 7.09 -5.41
CA ILE A 16 11.67 8.33 -5.02
C ILE A 16 11.70 8.59 -3.50
N GLY A 17 12.31 7.71 -2.71
CA GLY A 17 12.39 7.78 -1.25
C GLY A 17 11.53 6.72 -0.55
N LEU A 18 11.28 6.92 0.75
CA LEU A 18 10.53 5.94 1.55
C LEU A 18 9.03 5.97 1.23
N VAL A 19 8.51 4.83 0.79
CA VAL A 19 7.06 4.59 0.63
C VAL A 19 6.59 3.72 1.78
N LYS A 20 5.51 4.11 2.45
CA LYS A 20 4.92 3.33 3.55
C LYS A 20 3.52 2.86 3.18
N LEU A 21 3.28 1.58 3.38
CA LEU A 21 2.00 0.91 3.20
C LEU A 21 1.52 0.43 4.56
N ILE A 22 0.25 0.70 4.89
CA ILE A 22 -0.41 0.16 6.07
C ILE A 22 -1.59 -0.67 5.61
N GLN A 23 -1.47 -1.98 5.78
CA GLN A 23 -2.54 -2.93 5.56
C GLN A 23 -3.38 -3.00 6.84
N ILE A 24 -4.68 -2.75 6.73
CA ILE A 24 -5.60 -2.75 7.88
C ILE A 24 -6.72 -3.74 7.60
N SER A 25 -6.80 -4.76 8.43
CA SER A 25 -7.83 -5.79 8.32
C SER A 25 -9.23 -5.23 8.65
N GLY A 26 -10.28 -5.87 8.16
CA GLY A 26 -11.67 -5.56 8.53
C GLY A 26 -12.03 -6.02 9.94
N THR A 27 -13.26 -5.70 10.38
CA THR A 27 -13.78 -6.18 11.67
C THR A 27 -14.17 -7.65 11.65
N LEU A 28 -14.67 -8.13 10.51
CA LEU A 28 -15.00 -9.53 10.23
C LEU A 28 -13.76 -10.39 10.02
N ALA A 29 -12.70 -9.78 9.47
CA ALA A 29 -11.54 -10.48 8.99
C ALA A 29 -10.27 -9.93 9.63
N ARG A 30 -9.65 -10.76 10.47
CA ARG A 30 -8.58 -10.35 11.39
C ARG A 30 -7.22 -10.93 11.02
N ARG A 31 -7.02 -11.23 9.73
CA ARG A 31 -5.79 -11.84 9.27
C ARG A 31 -5.22 -11.16 8.03
N ILE A 32 -4.01 -10.67 8.19
CA ILE A 32 -3.11 -10.23 7.13
C ILE A 32 -2.03 -11.28 6.97
N VAL A 33 -1.80 -11.73 5.74
CA VAL A 33 -0.74 -12.70 5.43
C VAL A 33 0.29 -11.99 4.55
N PRO A 34 1.43 -11.54 5.11
CA PRO A 34 2.52 -11.00 4.31
C PRO A 34 3.15 -12.12 3.47
N TYR A 35 3.53 -11.80 2.23
CA TYR A 35 4.27 -12.72 1.35
C TYR A 35 5.77 -12.41 1.30
N ILE A 36 6.16 -11.28 1.88
CA ILE A 36 7.50 -10.74 1.84
C ILE A 36 8.07 -10.66 3.27
N LYS A 37 9.39 -10.57 3.37
CA LYS A 37 10.12 -10.33 4.61
C LYS A 37 11.05 -9.12 4.47
N LYS A 38 11.52 -8.62 5.61
CA LYS A 38 12.49 -7.53 5.65
C LYS A 38 13.74 -7.90 4.86
N GLY A 39 14.16 -6.99 3.98
CA GLY A 39 15.36 -7.16 3.14
C GLY A 39 15.09 -7.76 1.76
N ASP A 40 13.86 -8.22 1.49
CA ASP A 40 13.50 -8.67 0.13
C ASP A 40 13.55 -7.50 -0.86
N LYS A 41 14.03 -7.79 -2.07
CA LYS A 41 13.95 -6.86 -3.21
C LYS A 41 12.65 -7.13 -3.96
N LEU A 42 11.89 -6.07 -4.21
CA LEU A 42 10.58 -6.16 -4.84
C LEU A 42 10.58 -5.51 -6.21
N LYS A 43 9.82 -6.07 -7.15
CA LYS A 43 9.50 -5.40 -8.41
C LYS A 43 8.19 -4.63 -8.29
N LYS A 44 8.05 -3.56 -9.07
CA LYS A 44 6.78 -2.83 -9.17
C LYS A 44 5.67 -3.80 -9.62
N GLY A 45 4.55 -3.80 -8.91
CA GLY A 45 3.41 -4.69 -9.17
C GLY A 45 3.51 -6.08 -8.54
N GLU A 46 4.62 -6.40 -7.87
CA GLU A 46 4.77 -7.66 -7.14
C GLU A 46 3.79 -7.76 -5.95
N LYS A 47 3.28 -8.97 -5.70
CA LYS A 47 2.32 -9.21 -4.62
C LYS A 47 3.05 -9.27 -3.27
N ILE A 48 2.75 -8.32 -2.39
CA ILE A 48 3.40 -8.20 -1.07
C ILE A 48 2.64 -8.91 0.07
N GLY A 49 1.39 -9.28 -0.15
CA GLY A 49 0.56 -9.92 0.86
C GLY A 49 -0.91 -9.96 0.46
N ILE A 50 -1.73 -10.48 1.36
CA ILE A 50 -3.18 -10.50 1.24
C ILE A 50 -3.83 -10.16 2.57
N ILE A 51 -4.99 -9.53 2.48
CA ILE A 51 -5.86 -9.28 3.64
C ILE A 51 -7.13 -10.08 3.38
N LEU A 52 -7.42 -11.04 4.26
CA LEU A 52 -8.57 -11.91 4.08
C LEU A 52 -9.85 -11.09 4.28
N PHE A 53 -10.87 -11.26 3.42
CA PHE A 53 -12.23 -10.67 3.52
C PHE A 53 -12.33 -9.15 3.77
N GLY A 54 -11.66 -8.38 2.90
CA GLY A 54 -11.89 -6.95 2.74
C GLY A 54 -10.98 -6.10 3.61
N SER A 55 -10.42 -5.05 3.01
CA SER A 55 -9.39 -4.29 3.69
C SER A 55 -9.07 -2.95 3.09
N ARG A 56 -8.76 -2.03 3.98
CA ARG A 56 -8.19 -0.72 3.66
C ARG A 56 -6.68 -0.86 3.53
N VAL A 57 -6.11 -0.13 2.59
CA VAL A 57 -4.67 0.08 2.50
C VAL A 57 -4.44 1.58 2.52
N ASP A 58 -3.69 2.04 3.52
CA ASP A 58 -3.23 3.42 3.56
C ASP A 58 -1.84 3.48 2.91
N ILE A 59 -1.63 4.45 2.03
CA ILE A 59 -0.39 4.62 1.25
C ILE A 59 0.16 6.01 1.55
N TYR A 60 1.40 6.07 2.03
CA TYR A 60 2.13 7.29 2.26
C TYR A 60 3.30 7.34 1.28
N ILE A 61 3.33 8.40 0.47
CA ILE A 61 4.35 8.65 -0.56
C ILE A 61 5.04 9.99 -0.31
N PRO A 62 6.31 10.14 -0.69
CA PRO A 62 7.07 11.37 -0.47
C PRO A 62 6.56 12.51 -1.35
N SER A 63 5.90 13.50 -0.74
CA SER A 63 5.20 14.59 -1.45
C SER A 63 6.10 15.39 -2.40
N LYS A 64 7.37 15.61 -2.05
CA LYS A 64 8.32 16.40 -2.87
C LYS A 64 8.62 15.78 -4.23
N LYS A 65 8.41 14.47 -4.39
CA LYS A 65 8.67 13.74 -5.63
C LYS A 65 7.40 13.49 -6.44
N ILE A 66 6.24 13.95 -5.97
CA ILE A 66 4.96 13.80 -6.67
C ILE A 66 4.67 15.03 -7.51
N GLU A 67 4.43 14.83 -8.81
CA GLU A 67 3.98 15.87 -9.74
C GLU A 67 2.49 16.16 -9.52
N TYR A 68 1.66 15.12 -9.58
CA TYR A 68 0.23 15.19 -9.30
C TYR A 68 -0.35 13.83 -8.87
N ILE A 69 -1.54 13.86 -8.27
CA ILE A 69 -2.32 12.67 -7.90
C ILE A 69 -3.22 12.28 -9.08
N ASN A 70 -3.16 11.01 -9.48
CA ASN A 70 -3.83 10.47 -10.67
C ASN A 70 -5.19 9.83 -10.37
N VAL A 71 -5.66 9.94 -9.12
CA VAL A 71 -6.90 9.33 -8.63
C VAL A 71 -7.72 10.32 -7.83
N LYS A 72 -9.03 10.11 -7.80
CA LYS A 72 -9.99 10.92 -7.04
C LYS A 72 -10.80 10.05 -6.10
N LEU A 73 -11.45 10.68 -5.12
CA LEU A 73 -12.36 9.98 -4.23
C LEU A 73 -13.47 9.31 -5.04
N GLY A 74 -13.72 8.02 -4.76
CA GLY A 74 -14.71 7.21 -5.47
C GLY A 74 -14.17 6.43 -6.67
N ASP A 75 -12.92 6.66 -7.09
CA ASP A 75 -12.31 5.88 -8.16
C ASP A 75 -12.20 4.39 -7.78
N LYS A 76 -12.54 3.53 -8.74
CA LYS A 76 -12.18 2.11 -8.67
C LYS A 76 -10.71 1.96 -9.08
N ILE A 77 -9.93 1.34 -8.21
CA ILE A 77 -8.49 1.14 -8.37
C ILE A 77 -8.18 -0.34 -8.24
N ARG A 78 -7.25 -0.83 -9.06
CA ARG A 78 -6.74 -2.20 -8.99
C ARG A 78 -5.24 -2.18 -8.72
N ALA A 79 -4.84 -2.84 -7.64
CA ALA A 79 -3.45 -2.92 -7.20
C ALA A 79 -2.58 -3.57 -8.28
N GLY A 80 -1.37 -3.01 -8.49
CA GLY A 80 -0.44 -3.48 -9.51
C GLY A 80 -0.76 -3.02 -10.95
N GLU A 81 -1.92 -2.42 -11.20
CA GLU A 81 -2.36 -2.03 -12.54
C GLU A 81 -2.53 -0.51 -12.68
N LYS A 82 -3.25 0.13 -11.74
CA LYS A 82 -3.56 1.57 -11.84
C LYS A 82 -2.61 2.39 -10.97
N SER A 83 -1.95 3.40 -11.57
CA SER A 83 -1.11 4.34 -10.83
C SER A 83 -1.96 5.34 -10.05
N ILE A 84 -1.56 5.67 -8.82
CA ILE A 84 -2.24 6.66 -7.96
C ILE A 84 -1.62 8.06 -8.02
N ALA A 85 -0.37 8.16 -8.49
CA ALA A 85 0.36 9.41 -8.58
C ALA A 85 1.36 9.33 -9.74
N LYS A 86 1.70 10.50 -10.28
CA LYS A 86 2.82 10.71 -11.19
C LYS A 86 3.98 11.30 -10.40
N ILE A 87 5.17 10.76 -10.61
CA ILE A 87 6.41 11.24 -9.97
C ILE A 87 7.12 12.20 -10.91
N ASN A 88 7.77 13.23 -10.34
CA ASN A 88 8.73 14.07 -11.05
C ASN A 88 9.99 13.25 -11.34
N ASP A 89 10.56 13.44 -12.52
CA ASP A 89 11.90 12.92 -12.84
C ASP A 89 12.98 13.58 -11.96
#